data_AF-A0A443ZVQ3-F1
#
_entry.id   AF-A0A443ZVQ3-F1
#
_cell.length_a   1.000
_cell.length_b   1.000
_cell.length_c   1.000
_cell.angle_alpha   90.00
_cell.angle_beta   90.00
_cell.angle_gamma   90.00
#
_symmetry.space_group_name_H-M   'P 1'
#
loop_
_entity.id
_entity.type
_entity.pdbx_description
1 polymer ?
#
loop_
_entity_poly.entity_id
_entity_poly.type
_entity_poly.pdbx_seq_one_letter_code
_entity_poly.pdbx_strand_id
1 'polypeptide(L)' 'MHSRFRVIETTRMDDGIKQYRVVDLVEGGSVSKHGVFQARVEAEAVCSHLNAEHPRQSGTGRMPLSF' A
#
# COMPACT_ATOMS: atom_id res chain seq x y z
N MET A 1 -14.77 1.38 -6.69
CA MET A 1 -13.35 1.01 -6.86
C MET A 1 -12.74 0.91 -5.47
N HIS A 2 -12.38 -0.28 -5.00
CA HIS A 2 -11.64 -0.41 -3.73
C HIS A 2 -10.15 -0.31 -4.03
N SER A 3 -9.51 0.77 -3.60
CA SER A 3 -8.06 0.94 -3.69
C SER A 3 -7.39 -0.01 -2.70
N ARG A 4 -6.51 -0.86 -3.21
CA ARG A 4 -5.76 -1.86 -2.45
C ARG A 4 -4.72 -1.20 -1.54
N PHE A 5 -4.06 -0.15 -2.04
CA PHE A 5 -3.06 0.58 -1.28
C PHE A 5 -3.61 1.92 -0.81
N ARG A 6 -3.22 2.34 0.40
CA ARG A 6 -3.54 3.66 0.96
C ARG A 6 -2.34 4.29 1.62
N VAL A 7 -2.28 5.62 1.60
CA VAL A 7 -1.36 6.40 2.41
C VAL A 7 -1.98 6.63 3.78
N ILE A 8 -1.21 6.36 4.85
CA ILE A 8 -1.54 6.75 6.22
C ILE A 8 -0.49 7.73 6.74
N GLU A 9 -0.93 8.68 7.56
CA GLU A 9 -0.03 9.53 8.34
C GLU A 9 0.31 8.80 9.65
N THR A 10 1.60 8.76 9.98
CA THR A 10 2.14 8.20 11.21
C THR A 10 3.05 9.25 11.84
N THR A 11 2.96 9.41 13.15
CA THR A 11 3.87 10.31 13.88
C THR A 11 4.91 9.43 14.57
N ARG A 12 6.19 9.66 14.29
CA ARG A 12 7.25 8.96 15.03
C ARG A 12 7.26 9.53 16.45
N MET A 13 6.99 8.66 17.44
CA MET A 13 6.88 9.04 18.86
C MET A 13 8.15 9.68 19.42
N ASP A 14 9.31 9.33 18.84
CA ASP A 14 10.65 9.76 19.27
C ASP A 14 10.93 11.24 18.93
N ASP A 15 10.61 11.67 17.71
CA ASP A 15 10.96 13.00 17.21
C ASP A 15 9.73 13.91 16.97
N GLY A 16 8.51 13.37 17.10
CA GLY A 16 7.26 14.07 16.73
C GLY A 16 7.12 14.31 15.22
N ILE A 17 8.05 13.81 14.41
CA ILE A 17 8.08 14.03 12.96
C ILE A 17 6.97 13.21 12.30
N LYS A 18 6.19 13.89 11.45
CA LYS A 18 5.18 13.26 10.61
C LYS A 18 5.85 12.44 9.51
N GLN A 19 5.34 11.24 9.32
CA GLN A 19 5.82 10.27 8.35
C GLN A 19 4.62 9.63 7.65
N TYR A 20 4.68 9.55 6.34
CA TYR A 20 3.63 8.97 5.52
C TYR A 20 4.03 7.54 5.15
N ARG A 21 3.12 6.59 5.32
CA ARG A 21 3.36 5.18 5.00
C ARG A 21 2.34 4.69 4.01
N VAL A 22 2.79 3.94 3.02
CA VAL A 22 1.89 3.25 2.08
C VAL A 22 1.61 1.86 2.63
N VAL A 23 0.33 1.55 2.86
CA VAL A 23 -0.15 0.28 3.42
C VAL A 23 -0.98 -0.48 2.41
N ASP A 24 -0.79 -1.80 2.36
CA ASP A 24 -1.66 -2.74 1.65
C ASP A 24 -2.85 -3.10 2.55
N LEU A 25 -4.08 -2.95 2.03
CA LEU A 25 -5.33 -3.24 2.73
C LEU A 25 -5.83 -4.68 2.50
N VAL A 26 -4.97 -5.62 2.14
CA VAL A 26 -5.40 -7.02 1.97
C VAL A 26 -5.89 -7.59 3.32
N GLU A 27 -6.98 -8.35 3.29
CA GLU A 27 -7.52 -9.05 4.47
C GLU A 27 -6.45 -9.97 5.06
N GLY A 28 -5.75 -9.54 6.11
CA GLY A 28 -4.77 -10.38 6.80
C GLY A 28 -3.46 -9.75 7.25
N GLY A 29 -3.30 -8.43 7.17
CA GLY A 29 -2.24 -7.75 7.93
C GLY A 29 -1.67 -6.55 7.21
N SER A 30 -1.68 -5.41 7.88
CA SER A 30 -1.01 -4.19 7.42
C SER A 30 0.51 -4.37 7.48
N VAL A 31 1.05 -5.12 6.52
CA VAL A 31 2.49 -5.18 6.27
C VAL A 31 2.84 -3.89 5.54
N SER A 32 3.40 -2.92 6.26
CA SER A 32 4.00 -1.71 5.66
C SER A 32 5.21 -2.12 4.81
N LYS A 33 4.98 -2.64 3.60
CA LYS A 33 6.04 -3.21 2.74
C LYS A 33 6.69 -2.17 1.82
N HIS A 34 6.13 -0.97 1.73
CA HIS A 34 6.47 0.00 0.68
C HIS A 34 7.28 1.21 1.19
N GLY A 35 7.78 1.14 2.43
CA GLY A 35 8.63 2.16 3.01
C GLY A 35 7.89 3.27 3.74
N VAL A 36 8.68 4.19 4.27
CA VAL A 36 8.21 5.34 5.06
C VAL A 36 8.76 6.61 4.43
N PHE A 37 7.88 7.56 4.16
CA PHE A 37 8.16 8.78 3.42
C PHE A 37 8.01 9.99 4.34
N GLN A 38 8.87 11.00 4.18
CA GLN A 38 8.72 12.26 4.92
C GLN A 38 7.75 13.21 4.22
N ALA A 39 7.67 13.15 2.89
CA ALA A 39 6.74 13.96 2.11
C ALA A 39 5.49 13.16 1.72
N ARG A 40 4.32 13.79 1.90
CA ARG A 40 3.03 13.21 1.52
C ARG A 40 2.95 12.92 0.03
N VAL A 41 3.45 13.85 -0.78
CA VAL A 41 3.41 13.76 -2.25
C VAL A 41 4.15 12.52 -2.78
N GLU A 42 5.27 12.14 -2.15
CA GLU A 42 6.02 10.94 -2.51
C GLU A 42 5.22 9.68 -2.19
N ALA A 43 4.63 9.62 -0.98
CA ALA A 43 3.77 8.51 -0.58
C ALA A 43 2.53 8.39 -1.49
N GLU A 44 1.93 9.52 -1.90
CA GLU A 44 0.79 9.54 -2.81
C GLU A 44 1.18 9.10 -4.22
N ALA A 45 2.35 9.49 -4.74
CA ALA A 45 2.87 9.03 -6.02
C ALA A 45 3.08 7.51 -6.03
N VAL A 46 3.71 6.96 -4.99
CA VAL A 46 3.93 5.51 -4.83
C VAL A 46 2.59 4.78 -4.66
N CYS A 47 1.69 5.30 -3.84
CA CYS A 47 0.35 4.73 -3.67
C CYS A 47 -0.45 4.72 -4.98
N SER A 48 -0.39 5.79 -5.77
CA SER A 48 -1.03 5.87 -7.08
C SER A 48 -0.43 4.85 -8.04
N HIS A 49 0.90 4.76 -8.11
CA HIS A 49 1.60 3.78 -8.93
C HIS A 49 1.19 2.35 -8.57
N LEU A 50 1.22 1.99 -7.28
CA LEU A 50 0.82 0.65 -6.82
C LEU A 50 -0.66 0.35 -7.10
N ASN A 51 -1.56 1.32 -6.94
CA ASN A 51 -2.97 1.12 -7.31
C ASN A 51 -3.18 1.03 -8.83
N ALA A 52 -2.34 1.69 -9.63
CA ALA A 52 -2.36 1.62 -11.10
C ALA A 52 -1.78 0.31 -11.64
N GLU A 53 -0.76 -0.25 -10.97
CA GLU A 53 -0.19 -1.59 -11.27
C GLU A 53 -1.06 -2.73 -10.74
N HIS A 54 -1.89 -2.47 -9.72
CA HIS A 54 -2.88 -3.41 -9.22
C HIS A 54 -4.33 -3.01 -9.58
N PRO A 55 -4.69 -2.86 -10.88
CA PRO A 55 -6.07 -2.65 -11.27
C PRO A 55 -6.81 -3.97 -11.13
N ARG A 56 -7.23 -4.31 -9.91
CA ARG A 56 -8.10 -5.45 -9.59
C ARG A 56 -7.50 -6.81 -10.01
N GLN A 57 -6.73 -7.45 -9.11
CA GLN A 57 -6.78 -8.92 -9.01
C GLN A 57 -8.11 -9.40 -8.35
N SER A 58 -9.21 -8.70 -8.61
CA SER A 58 -10.55 -9.20 -8.28
C SER A 58 -10.97 -10.16 -9.38
N GLY A 59 -10.50 -11.41 -9.28
CA GLY A 59 -11.01 -12.54 -10.06
C GLY A 59 -10.03 -13.14 -11.08
N THR A 60 -9.67 -14.40 -10.84
CA THR A 60 -9.06 -15.35 -11.79
C THR A 60 -7.53 -15.34 -11.85
N GLY A 61 -6.95 -16.34 -11.17
CA GLY A 61 -5.52 -16.62 -11.24
C GLY A 61 -5.00 -17.62 -10.21
N ARG A 62 -5.87 -18.40 -9.52
CA ARG A 62 -5.44 -19.72 -9.08
C ARG A 62 -5.03 -20.45 -10.35
N MET A 63 -3.74 -20.72 -10.53
CA MET A 63 -3.27 -21.68 -11.52
C MET A 63 -4.05 -22.99 -11.28
N PRO A 64 -4.76 -23.57 -12.26
CA PRO A 64 -4.98 -25.00 -12.19
C PRO A 64 -3.59 -25.60 -12.41
N LEU A 65 -3.03 -26.19 -11.35
CA LEU A 65 -2.02 -27.23 -11.52
C LEU A 65 -2.65 -28.25 -12.47
N SER A 66 -2.23 -28.21 -13.72
CA SER A 66 -2.55 -29.25 -14.68
C SER A 66 -1.68 -30.44 -14.34
N PHE A 67 -2.35 -31.59 -14.21
CA PHE A 67 -1.84 -32.89 -13.78
C PHE A 67 -0.72 -33.43 -14.67
#